data_AF-A0A381W371-F1
#
_entry.id   AF-A0A381W371-F1
#
_cell.length_a   1.000
_cell.length_b   1.000
_cell.length_c   1.000
_cell.angle_alpha   90.00
_cell.angle_beta   90.00
_cell.angle_gamma   90.00
#
_symmetry.space_group_name_H-M   'P 1'
#
loop_
_entity.id
_entity.type
_entity.pdbx_description
1 polymer ?
#
loop_
_entity_poly.entity_id
_entity_poly.type
_entity_poly.pdbx_seq_one_letter_code
_entity_poly.pdbx_strand_id
1 'polypeptide(L)'
;MNHPVINPFAIRKENFPDEITFYGPGLKHHNTSEFTGSLKEFVSISVTGNNCALKCEHCNTKMLNNMLDLLSFNGGLFHMAKSLQQKGAKGIL
;
A
#
# COMPACT_ATOMS: atom_id res chain seq x y z
N MET A 1 -9.19 34.57 22.73
CA MET A 1 -8.29 33.57 23.33
C MET A 1 -7.14 33.37 22.37
N ASN A 2 -5.91 33.74 22.74
CA ASN A 2 -4.72 33.45 21.95
C ASN A 2 -4.24 32.05 22.32
N HIS A 3 -4.52 31.05 21.49
CA HIS A 3 -3.79 29.80 21.60
C HIS A 3 -2.37 30.05 21.05
N PRO A 4 -1.31 29.75 21.83
CA PRO A 4 0.04 29.82 21.30
C PRO A 4 0.11 28.87 20.11
N VAL A 5 0.46 29.42 18.94
CA VAL A 5 0.71 28.63 17.74
C VAL A 5 2.03 27.91 17.98
N ILE A 6 1.95 26.69 18.49
CA ILE A 6 3.13 25.83 18.66
C ILE A 6 3.65 25.49 17.27
N ASN A 7 4.95 25.67 17.03
CA ASN A 7 5.58 25.36 15.75
C ASN A 7 5.46 23.84 15.49
N PRO A 8 4.70 23.39 14.47
CA PRO A 8 4.47 21.96 14.21
C PRO A 8 5.76 21.21 13.89
N PHE A 9 6.76 21.88 13.29
CA PHE A 9 8.04 21.28 12.97
C PHE A 9 8.88 21.01 14.22
N ALA A 10 8.78 21.86 15.25
CA ALA A 10 9.43 21.64 16.53
C ALA A 10 8.83 20.41 17.23
N ILE A 11 7.50 20.28 17.25
CA ILE A 11 6.80 19.09 17.77
C ILE A 11 7.27 17.84 17.02
N ARG A 12 7.34 17.88 15.68
CA ARG A 12 7.82 16.75 14.89
C ARG A 12 9.22 16.30 15.30
N LYS A 13 10.15 17.24 15.49
CA LYS A 13 11.54 16.93 15.87
C LYS A 13 11.67 16.37 17.28
N GLU A 14 10.84 16.84 18.21
CA GLU A 14 10.83 16.32 19.58
C GLU A 14 10.32 14.88 19.66
N ASN A 15 9.38 14.51 18.77
CA ASN A 15 8.67 13.23 18.86
C ASN A 15 9.12 12.17 17.83
N PHE A 16 9.80 12.55 16.75
CA PHE A 16 10.16 11.64 15.67
C PHE A 16 11.60 11.85 15.18
N PRO A 17 12.30 10.78 14.74
CA PRO A 17 13.61 10.88 14.12
C PRO A 17 13.62 11.77 12.86
N ASP A 18 14.80 12.28 12.52
CA ASP A 18 15.07 12.96 11.23
C ASP A 18 15.27 11.95 10.08
N GLU A 19 14.43 10.92 10.04
CA GLU A 19 14.44 9.87 9.03
C GLU A 19 13.08 9.80 8.32
N ILE A 20 13.10 9.40 7.05
CA ILE A 20 11.91 9.12 6.26
C ILE A 20 12.14 7.82 5.48
N THR A 21 11.21 6.88 5.60
CA THR A 21 11.26 5.61 4.88
C THR A 21 10.27 5.62 3.73
N PHE A 22 10.74 5.25 2.54
CA PHE A 22 9.91 5.10 1.36
C PHE A 22 9.79 3.62 1.00
N TYR A 23 8.61 3.21 0.54
CA TYR A 23 8.36 1.86 0.06
C TYR A 23 7.87 1.90 -1.39
N GLY A 24 8.42 1.04 -2.22
CA GLY A 24 7.93 0.85 -3.58
C GLY A 24 6.63 0.04 -3.57
N PRO A 25 5.56 0.50 -4.25
CA PRO A 25 4.32 -0.27 -4.32
C PRO A 25 4.53 -1.57 -5.11
N GLY A 26 3.95 -2.68 -4.65
CA GLY A 26 4.11 -3.98 -5.30
C GLY A 26 3.23 -4.23 -6.53
N LEU A 27 2.58 -3.19 -7.07
CA LEU A 27 1.75 -3.33 -8.27
C LEU A 27 2.61 -3.39 -9.56
N LYS A 28 3.79 -2.78 -9.55
CA LYS A 28 4.72 -2.77 -10.68
C LYS A 28 6.14 -2.98 -10.18
N HIS A 29 6.92 -3.73 -10.94
CA HIS A 29 8.33 -3.91 -10.60
C HIS A 29 9.10 -2.62 -10.88
N HIS A 30 9.83 -2.15 -9.87
CA HIS A 30 10.67 -0.96 -9.96
C HIS A 30 12.13 -1.40 -9.90
N ASN A 31 12.91 -0.99 -10.90
CA ASN A 31 14.34 -1.23 -10.93
C ASN A 31 15.04 0.01 -11.48
N THR A 32 15.66 0.78 -10.60
CA THR A 32 16.47 1.97 -10.92
C THR A 32 17.82 1.85 -10.21
N SER A 33 18.75 2.76 -10.48
CA SER A 33 20.06 2.81 -9.80
C SER A 33 19.94 3.01 -8.29
N GLU A 34 18.87 3.67 -7.85
CA GLU A 34 18.64 4.07 -6.46
C GLU A 34 17.74 3.07 -5.71
N PHE A 35 16.96 2.26 -6.43
CA PHE A 35 15.96 1.40 -5.82
C PHE A 35 15.65 0.16 -6.66
N THR A 36 15.72 -1.01 -6.02
CA THR A 36 15.18 -2.26 -6.54
C THR A 36 14.04 -2.72 -5.63
N GLY A 37 12.81 -2.61 -6.14
CA GLY A 37 11.60 -2.89 -5.37
C GLY A 37 11.18 -4.36 -5.41
N SER A 38 10.50 -4.80 -4.34
CA SER A 38 9.91 -6.13 -4.27
C SER A 38 8.40 -6.06 -4.50
N LEU A 39 7.89 -6.90 -5.41
CA LEU A 39 6.45 -7.09 -5.62
C LEU A 39 5.74 -7.77 -4.43
N LYS A 40 6.51 -8.34 -3.49
CA LYS A 40 5.99 -9.15 -2.38
C LYS A 40 5.92 -8.38 -1.06
N GLU A 41 6.58 -7.23 -0.95
CA GLU A 41 6.60 -6.46 0.29
C GLU A 41 5.29 -5.70 0.53
N PHE A 42 4.76 -5.04 -0.50
CA PHE A 42 3.49 -4.31 -0.43
C PHE A 42 2.53 -4.85 -1.47
N VAL A 43 1.66 -5.75 -1.04
CA VAL A 43 0.80 -6.52 -1.96
C VAL A 43 -0.52 -5.80 -2.17
N SER A 44 -0.88 -5.58 -3.44
CA SER A 44 -2.17 -4.98 -3.80
C SER A 44 -3.30 -6.01 -3.73
N ILE A 45 -4.39 -5.67 -3.05
CA ILE A 45 -5.58 -6.52 -2.90
C ILE A 45 -6.78 -5.80 -3.51
N SER A 46 -7.48 -6.48 -4.42
CA SER A 46 -8.78 -6.00 -4.88
C SER A 46 -9.89 -6.54 -3.98
N VAL A 47 -10.55 -5.62 -3.27
CA VAL A 47 -11.71 -5.93 -2.42
C VAL A 47 -13.00 -6.18 -3.23
N THR A 48 -12.99 -5.86 -4.53
CA THR A 48 -14.11 -6.07 -5.46
C THR A 48 -13.81 -7.10 -6.55
N GLY A 49 -12.68 -7.81 -6.45
CA GLY A 49 -12.15 -8.64 -7.54
C GLY A 49 -11.89 -7.81 -8.79
N ASN A 50 -12.35 -8.24 -9.96
CA ASN A 50 -12.16 -7.48 -11.20
C ASN A 50 -13.31 -6.51 -11.52
N ASN A 51 -14.24 -6.30 -10.59
CA ASN A 51 -15.39 -5.43 -10.79
C ASN A 51 -15.06 -3.97 -10.47
N CYS A 52 -15.28 -3.09 -11.45
CA CYS A 52 -15.19 -1.64 -11.29
C CYS A 52 -16.35 -0.96 -12.02
N ALA A 53 -17.09 -0.10 -11.32
CA ALA A 53 -18.25 0.58 -11.90
C ALA A 53 -17.89 1.64 -12.95
N LEU A 54 -16.72 2.29 -12.79
CA LEU A 54 -16.32 3.40 -13.65
C LEU A 54 -15.84 2.94 -15.03
N LYS A 55 -15.20 1.77 -15.13
CA LYS A 55 -14.61 1.22 -16.36
C LYS A 55 -13.85 2.26 -17.20
N CYS A 56 -13.04 3.09 -16.54
CA CYS A 56 -12.32 4.19 -17.18
C CYS A 56 -11.52 3.73 -18.41
N GLU A 57 -11.53 4.49 -19.49
CA GLU A 57 -10.84 4.13 -20.74
C GLU A 57 -9.35 3.81 -20.55
N HIS A 58 -8.71 4.49 -19.59
CA HIS A 58 -7.29 4.30 -19.26
C HIS A 58 -6.95 2.86 -18.85
N CYS A 59 -7.75 2.24 -17.99
CA CYS A 59 -7.44 0.92 -17.44
C CYS A 59 -8.39 -0.17 -17.95
N ASN A 60 -9.65 0.19 -18.27
CA ASN A 60 -10.73 -0.72 -18.63
C ASN A 60 -10.75 -1.98 -17.76
N THR A 61 -10.69 -1.77 -16.43
CA THR A 61 -10.61 -2.79 -15.37
C THR A 61 -9.37 -3.69 -15.34
N LYS A 62 -8.50 -3.63 -16.35
CA LYS A 62 -7.32 -4.53 -16.48
C LYS A 62 -6.31 -4.40 -15.35
N MET A 63 -6.24 -3.24 -14.68
CA MET A 63 -5.35 -3.02 -13.53
C MET A 63 -5.68 -3.97 -12.37
N LEU A 64 -6.95 -4.31 -12.17
CA LEU A 64 -7.41 -5.19 -11.09
C LEU A 64 -6.92 -6.64 -11.27
N ASN A 65 -6.67 -7.08 -12.51
CA ASN A 65 -6.17 -8.41 -12.82
C ASN A 65 -4.79 -8.70 -12.19
N ASN A 66 -4.03 -7.65 -11.86
CA ASN A 66 -2.70 -7.77 -11.25
C ASN A 66 -2.75 -7.65 -9.71
N MET A 67 -3.94 -7.60 -9.12
CA MET A 67 -4.14 -7.55 -7.68
C MET A 67 -4.62 -8.91 -7.17
N LEU A 68 -4.38 -9.20 -5.89
CA LEU A 68 -4.96 -10.38 -5.25
C LEU A 68 -6.48 -10.19 -5.09
N ASP A 69 -7.25 -11.15 -5.57
CA ASP A 69 -8.70 -11.11 -5.46
C ASP A 69 -9.15 -11.58 -4.07
N LEU A 70 -9.71 -10.66 -3.29
CA LEU A 70 -10.25 -10.97 -1.96
C LEU A 70 -11.48 -11.87 -2.04
N LEU A 71 -12.32 -11.73 -3.07
CA LEU A 71 -13.57 -12.46 -3.20
C LEU A 71 -13.34 -13.96 -3.48
N SER A 72 -12.19 -14.28 -4.08
CA SER A 72 -11.76 -15.65 -4.36
C SER A 72 -11.00 -16.31 -3.20
N PHE A 73 -10.69 -15.57 -2.13
CA PHE A 73 -9.91 -16.08 -1.01
C PHE A 73 -10.80 -16.54 0.15
N ASN A 74 -10.45 -17.69 0.75
CA ASN A 74 -11.20 -18.26 1.86
C ASN A 74 -10.78 -17.63 3.21
N GLY A 75 -11.69 -16.85 3.80
CA GLY A 75 -11.46 -16.07 5.01
C GLY A 75 -11.21 -14.60 4.66
N GLY A 76 -11.95 -13.65 5.25
CA GLY A 76 -11.93 -12.26 4.80
C GLY A 76 -10.56 -11.54 4.88
N LEU A 77 -10.57 -10.23 4.63
CA LEU A 77 -9.36 -9.40 4.47
C LEU A 77 -8.30 -9.62 5.56
N PHE A 78 -8.72 -9.76 6.82
CA PHE A 78 -7.83 -10.01 7.93
C PHE A 78 -7.04 -11.34 7.81
N HIS A 79 -7.70 -12.42 7.37
CA HIS A 79 -7.05 -13.72 7.19
C HIS A 79 -6.06 -13.68 6.02
N MET A 80 -6.43 -12.97 4.94
CA MET A 80 -5.52 -12.73 3.82
C MET A 80 -4.29 -11.94 4.29
N ALA A 81 -4.49 -10.83 5.01
CA ALA A 81 -3.42 -10.00 5.54
C ALA A 81 -2.48 -10.81 6.45
N LYS A 82 -3.04 -11.65 7.34
CA LYS A 82 -2.25 -12.54 8.20
C LYS A 82 -1.43 -13.56 7.38
N SER A 83 -2.03 -14.17 6.35
CA SER A 83 -1.32 -15.08 5.45
C SER A 83 -0.18 -14.38 4.70
N LEU A 84 -0.39 -13.14 4.25
CA LEU A 84 0.63 -12.35 3.56
C LEU A 84 1.77 -11.94 4.50
N GLN A 85 1.45 -11.51 5.72
CA GLN A 85 2.44 -11.21 6.75
C GLN A 85 3.32 -12.43 7.03
N GLN A 86 2.73 -13.62 7.17
CA GLN A 86 3.49 -14.88 7.36
C GLN A 86 4.42 -15.21 6.18
N LYS A 87 4.10 -14.70 4.98
CA LYS A 87 4.91 -14.84 3.77
C LYS A 87 5.94 -13.70 3.59
N GLY A 88 6.07 -12.81 4.58
CA GLY A 88 7.04 -11.73 4.58
C GLY A 88 6.56 -10.41 3.97
N ALA A 89 5.25 -10.26 3.70
CA ALA A 89 4.71 -8.96 3.32
C ALA A 89 4.85 -7.96 4.49
N LYS A 90 5.29 -6.74 4.17
CA LYS A 90 5.43 -5.61 5.09
C LYS A 90 4.17 -4.76 5.15
N GLY A 91 3.32 -4.83 4.12
CA GLY A 91 2.04 -4.13 4.08
C GLY A 91 1.13 -4.63 2.96
N ILE A 92 -0.09 -4.10 2.95
CA ILE A 92 -1.10 -4.33 1.93
C ILE A 92 -1.63 -2.99 1.42
N LEU A 93 -2.07 -2.97 0.16
CA LEU A 93 -2.62 -1.80 -0.53
C LEU A 93 -3.99 -2.14 -1.12
#